data_AF-A0A3D3JGB2-F1
#
_entry.id   AF-A0A3D3JGB2-F1
#
_cell.length_a   1.000
_cell.length_b   1.000
_cell.length_c   1.000
_cell.angle_alpha   90.00
_cell.angle_beta   90.00
_cell.angle_gamma   90.00
#
_symmetry.space_group_name_H-M   'P 1'
#
loop_
_entity.id
_entity.type
_entity.pdbx_description
1 polymer ?
#
loop_
_entity_poly.entity_id
_entity_poly.type
_entity_poly.pdbx_seq_one_letter_code
_entity_poly.pdbx_strand_id
1 'polypeptide(L)'
;HQVEERNFISLPEPSEEYRNLFTSPPSTVIVDDKGPKGLLPDGRVVRIPGAFADWPVDDPQPAWSDVTYVKLHDHPHFRYMAYNTIRMFDKALDAPAYRQQSLWNTITGLVPHFMRTLNIDGVMIDMGHAFPADLRRRIVSEIRATKPDALVFEENFTIDRRSVSDGYDGVIGYLPFDAWDVSRLRDFIERLSNKDVAVRYFATAES
;
A
#
# COMPACT_ATOMS: atom_id res chain seq x y z
N HIS A 1 -13.50 -6.38 -17.98
CA HIS A 1 -12.84 -7.54 -18.59
C HIS A 1 -11.33 -7.61 -18.30
N GLN A 2 -10.44 -6.80 -18.92
CA GLN A 2 -8.98 -6.96 -18.74
C GLN A 2 -8.47 -6.86 -17.28
N VAL A 3 -8.91 -5.86 -16.53
CA VAL A 3 -8.52 -5.66 -15.12
C VAL A 3 -9.06 -6.77 -14.21
N GLU A 4 -10.30 -7.21 -14.43
CA GLU A 4 -10.94 -8.32 -13.69
C GLU A 4 -10.20 -9.65 -13.94
N GLU A 5 -9.65 -9.83 -15.14
CA GLU A 5 -8.79 -10.95 -15.53
C GLU A 5 -7.35 -10.81 -15.04
N ARG A 6 -7.02 -9.77 -14.26
CA ARG A 6 -5.67 -9.43 -13.79
C ARG A 6 -4.66 -9.21 -14.93
N ASN A 7 -5.13 -8.77 -16.09
CA ASN A 7 -4.29 -8.38 -17.21
C ASN A 7 -4.07 -6.86 -17.18
N PHE A 8 -2.85 -6.48 -16.80
CA PHE A 8 -2.42 -5.10 -16.61
C PHE A 8 -1.46 -4.63 -17.71
N ILE A 9 -1.60 -5.16 -18.93
CA ILE A 9 -0.73 -4.84 -20.07
C ILE A 9 -1.54 -4.03 -21.09
N SER A 10 -0.95 -2.92 -21.54
CA SER A 10 -1.52 -2.00 -22.52
C SER A 10 -2.88 -1.41 -22.10
N LEU A 11 -2.99 -1.05 -20.82
CA LEU A 11 -4.16 -0.35 -20.30
C LEU A 11 -4.19 1.10 -20.82
N PRO A 12 -5.38 1.64 -21.14
CA PRO A 12 -5.50 3.00 -21.63
C PRO A 12 -5.06 4.02 -20.58
N GLU A 13 -4.47 5.12 -21.04
CA GLU A 13 -4.27 6.30 -20.21
C GLU A 13 -5.61 6.91 -19.78
N PRO A 14 -5.66 7.63 -18.65
CA PRO A 14 -6.82 8.45 -18.31
C PRO A 14 -7.12 9.49 -19.39
N SER A 15 -8.37 9.95 -19.43
CA SER A 15 -8.79 11.02 -20.34
C SER A 15 -7.92 12.27 -20.16
N GLU A 16 -7.78 13.05 -21.23
CA GLU A 16 -7.08 14.33 -21.18
C GLU A 16 -7.70 15.29 -20.15
N GLU A 17 -9.03 15.34 -20.07
CA GLU A 17 -9.76 16.10 -19.06
C GLU A 17 -9.31 15.74 -17.64
N TYR A 18 -9.22 14.44 -17.35
CA TYR A 18 -8.79 13.96 -16.04
C TYR A 18 -7.32 14.27 -15.76
N ARG A 19 -6.43 14.08 -16.74
CA ARG A 19 -5.00 14.44 -16.60
C ARG A 19 -4.81 15.93 -16.33
N ASN A 20 -5.64 16.78 -16.92
CA ASN A 20 -5.61 18.24 -16.76
C ASN A 20 -6.08 18.73 -15.37
N LEU A 21 -6.63 17.86 -14.53
CA LEU A 21 -6.93 18.18 -13.12
C LEU A 21 -5.66 18.31 -12.26
N PHE A 22 -4.54 17.75 -12.73
CA PHE A 22 -3.29 17.69 -11.97
C PHE A 22 -2.26 18.68 -12.51
N THR A 23 -1.34 19.07 -11.64
CA THR A 23 -0.24 19.99 -11.96
C THR A 23 1.05 19.50 -11.32
N SER A 24 2.18 20.03 -11.78
CA SER A 24 3.46 19.84 -11.09
C SER A 24 3.40 20.40 -9.67
N PRO A 25 4.19 19.84 -8.73
CA PRO A 25 4.24 20.36 -7.37
C PRO A 25 4.45 21.89 -7.34
N PRO A 26 3.63 22.64 -6.60
CA PRO A 26 3.75 24.08 -6.49
C PRO A 26 5.04 24.45 -5.76
N SER A 27 5.65 25.59 -6.13
CA SER A 27 6.83 26.11 -5.42
C SER A 27 6.47 26.80 -4.09
N THR A 28 5.20 27.20 -3.94
CA THR A 28 4.70 27.91 -2.76
C THR A 28 3.57 27.11 -2.13
N VAL A 29 3.71 26.82 -0.84
CA VAL A 29 2.69 26.15 -0.02
C VAL A 29 2.26 27.08 1.10
N ILE A 30 0.95 27.24 1.27
CA ILE A 30 0.31 28.06 2.30
C ILE A 30 -0.68 27.15 3.05
N VAL A 31 -0.89 27.38 4.34
CA VAL A 31 -1.88 26.65 5.13
C VAL A 31 -3.09 27.55 5.39
N ASP A 32 -4.30 27.02 5.21
CA ASP A 32 -5.55 27.65 5.65
C ASP A 32 -6.40 26.67 6.45
N ASP A 33 -7.64 27.06 6.78
CA ASP A 33 -8.58 26.26 7.60
C ASP A 33 -8.89 24.88 7.00
N LYS A 34 -8.62 24.67 5.71
CA LYS A 34 -8.81 23.40 5.00
C LYS A 34 -7.49 22.65 4.76
N GLY A 35 -6.41 23.07 5.43
CA GLY A 35 -5.09 22.47 5.32
C GLY A 35 -4.20 23.10 4.23
N PRO A 36 -3.11 22.41 3.85
CA PRO A 36 -2.16 22.91 2.87
C PRO A 36 -2.79 23.17 1.50
N LYS A 37 -2.44 24.30 0.89
CA LYS A 37 -2.74 24.66 -0.49
C LYS A 37 -1.49 25.12 -1.23
N GLY A 38 -1.42 24.81 -2.51
CA GLY A 38 -0.41 25.30 -3.43
C GLY A 38 -0.84 26.59 -4.12
N LEU A 39 0.09 27.53 -4.28
CA LEU A 39 -0.09 28.67 -5.18
C LEU A 39 0.77 28.47 -6.43
N LEU A 40 0.14 28.45 -7.59
CA LEU A 40 0.82 28.37 -8.89
C LEU A 40 1.31 29.77 -9.34
N PRO A 41 2.32 29.84 -10.23
CA PRO A 41 2.82 31.11 -10.75
C PRO A 41 1.77 31.98 -11.45
N ASP A 42 0.71 31.35 -11.98
CA ASP A 42 -0.43 32.02 -12.64
C ASP A 42 -1.53 32.48 -11.66
N GLY A 43 -1.30 32.32 -10.35
CA GLY A 43 -2.24 32.71 -9.30
C GLY A 43 -3.32 31.66 -8.98
N ARG A 44 -3.38 30.54 -9.71
CA ARG A 44 -4.32 29.46 -9.36
C ARG A 44 -3.94 28.81 -8.04
N VAL A 45 -4.96 28.46 -7.27
CA VAL A 45 -4.83 27.70 -6.02
C VAL A 45 -5.12 26.23 -6.31
N VAL A 46 -4.23 25.35 -5.85
CA VAL A 46 -4.35 23.90 -5.99
C VAL A 46 -4.29 23.21 -4.63
N ARG A 47 -4.87 22.02 -4.53
CA ARG A 47 -4.84 21.20 -3.31
C ARG A 47 -4.45 19.78 -3.64
N ILE A 48 -3.92 19.10 -2.63
CA ILE A 48 -3.71 17.66 -2.70
C ILE A 48 -5.07 16.99 -2.50
N PRO A 49 -5.51 16.12 -3.42
CA PRO A 49 -6.74 15.37 -3.26
C PRO A 49 -6.63 14.30 -2.16
N GLY A 50 -7.76 14.00 -1.52
CA GLY A 50 -7.86 12.91 -0.54
C GLY A 50 -7.82 11.54 -1.20
N ALA A 51 -7.43 10.51 -0.46
CA ALA A 51 -7.38 9.13 -0.94
C ALA A 51 -8.76 8.46 -0.97
N PHE A 52 -8.84 7.26 -1.55
CA PHE A 52 -10.06 6.45 -1.66
C PHE A 52 -9.67 4.98 -1.90
N ALA A 53 -10.59 4.04 -1.69
CA ALA A 53 -10.33 2.61 -1.84
C ALA A 53 -9.73 2.24 -3.22
N ASP A 54 -8.68 1.42 -3.23
CA ASP A 54 -8.02 0.99 -4.45
C ASP A 54 -8.73 -0.15 -5.19
N TRP A 55 -9.58 -0.89 -4.49
CA TRP A 55 -10.39 -2.00 -5.01
C TRP A 55 -11.54 -2.36 -4.06
N PRO A 56 -12.72 -2.72 -4.58
CA PRO A 56 -13.10 -2.74 -6.00
C PRO A 56 -13.37 -1.33 -6.55
N VAL A 57 -13.56 -1.21 -7.87
CA VAL A 57 -13.76 0.11 -8.54
C VAL A 57 -15.05 0.80 -8.07
N ASP A 58 -16.04 0.00 -7.69
CA ASP A 58 -17.35 0.40 -7.20
C ASP A 58 -17.46 0.35 -5.68
N ASP A 59 -16.33 0.42 -4.96
CA ASP A 59 -16.34 0.46 -3.50
C ASP A 59 -17.20 1.65 -3.01
N PRO A 60 -18.25 1.40 -2.19
CA PRO A 60 -19.16 2.45 -1.73
C PRO A 60 -18.58 3.30 -0.59
N GLN A 61 -17.38 2.98 -0.09
CA GLN A 61 -16.75 3.73 0.99
C GLN A 61 -16.51 5.19 0.60
N PRO A 62 -16.70 6.14 1.54
CA PRO A 62 -16.36 7.53 1.30
C PRO A 62 -14.85 7.70 1.12
N ALA A 63 -14.46 8.73 0.38
CA ALA A 63 -13.06 9.12 0.25
C ALA A 63 -12.44 9.48 1.62
N TRP A 64 -11.19 9.11 1.82
CA TRP A 64 -10.39 9.44 3.01
C TRP A 64 -9.81 10.85 2.87
N SER A 65 -10.45 11.82 3.51
CA SER A 65 -10.14 13.25 3.34
C SER A 65 -8.93 13.76 4.13
N ASP A 66 -8.43 12.96 5.07
CA ASP A 66 -7.31 13.27 5.98
C ASP A 66 -5.97 12.66 5.55
N VAL A 67 -5.98 11.79 4.54
CA VAL A 67 -4.79 11.15 3.97
C VAL A 67 -4.76 11.30 2.45
N THR A 68 -3.56 11.13 1.89
CA THR A 68 -3.33 11.12 0.44
C THR A 68 -2.29 10.08 0.09
N TYR A 69 -2.21 9.71 -1.18
CA TYR A 69 -1.23 8.76 -1.65
C TYR A 69 0.17 9.40 -1.82
N VAL A 70 1.21 8.59 -1.72
CA VAL A 70 2.59 8.98 -2.04
C VAL A 70 2.98 8.53 -3.45
N LYS A 71 3.66 9.39 -4.21
CA LYS A 71 4.03 9.11 -5.60
C LYS A 71 5.32 8.28 -5.67
N LEU A 72 5.23 6.93 -5.64
CA LEU A 72 6.41 6.06 -5.65
C LEU A 72 7.07 5.94 -7.04
N HIS A 73 6.35 6.31 -8.10
CA HIS A 73 6.86 6.36 -9.47
C HIS A 73 6.57 7.71 -10.15
N ASP A 74 7.46 8.19 -11.01
CA ASP A 74 7.30 9.37 -11.85
C ASP A 74 7.28 9.01 -13.34
N HIS A 75 6.12 8.59 -13.83
CA HIS A 75 5.88 8.28 -15.23
C HIS A 75 5.12 9.43 -15.92
N PRO A 76 5.52 9.91 -17.11
CA PRO A 76 4.88 11.05 -17.78
C PRO A 76 3.41 10.84 -18.17
N HIS A 77 3.04 9.61 -18.51
CA HIS A 77 1.69 9.22 -18.91
C HIS A 77 0.75 8.83 -17.76
N PHE A 78 1.28 8.65 -16.54
CA PHE A 78 0.50 8.26 -15.35
C PHE A 78 0.60 9.34 -14.26
N ARG A 79 0.50 10.62 -14.66
CA ARG A 79 0.64 11.80 -13.77
C ARG A 79 -0.69 12.23 -13.14
N TYR A 80 -1.27 11.36 -12.32
CA TYR A 80 -2.44 11.68 -11.49
C TYR A 80 -2.21 11.23 -10.03
N MET A 81 -3.14 11.52 -9.12
CA MET A 81 -3.04 11.35 -7.65
C MET A 81 -2.25 10.11 -7.19
N ALA A 82 -0.93 10.26 -6.98
CA ALA A 82 0.00 9.28 -6.40
C ALA A 82 -0.34 7.79 -6.67
N TYR A 83 -0.43 7.48 -7.96
CA TYR A 83 -0.88 6.19 -8.47
C TYR A 83 0.24 5.19 -8.65
N ASN A 84 0.65 4.55 -7.57
CA ASN A 84 1.21 3.21 -7.69
C ASN A 84 0.74 2.27 -6.58
N THR A 85 -0.20 2.75 -5.76
CA THR A 85 -0.92 2.00 -4.74
C THR A 85 -2.22 1.39 -5.26
N ILE A 86 -2.75 1.88 -6.40
CA ILE A 86 -4.01 1.39 -6.95
C ILE A 86 -3.77 0.20 -7.88
N ARG A 87 -4.54 -0.88 -7.69
CA ARG A 87 -4.30 -2.20 -8.29
C ARG A 87 -4.52 -2.29 -9.81
N MET A 88 -4.79 -1.19 -10.50
CA MET A 88 -5.38 -1.20 -11.86
C MET A 88 -4.54 -0.51 -12.94
N PHE A 89 -3.22 -0.46 -12.77
CA PHE A 89 -2.33 0.28 -13.66
C PHE A 89 -1.61 -0.59 -14.65
N ASP A 90 -1.26 0.03 -15.78
CA ASP A 90 -0.36 -0.60 -16.72
C ASP A 90 0.97 -0.95 -16.04
N LYS A 91 1.45 -2.16 -16.31
CA LYS A 91 2.73 -2.67 -15.80
C LYS A 91 3.92 -1.79 -16.19
N ALA A 92 3.83 -0.98 -17.25
CA ALA A 92 4.84 -0.01 -17.66
C ALA A 92 5.17 1.02 -16.56
N LEU A 93 4.24 1.28 -15.63
CA LEU A 93 4.46 2.15 -14.48
C LEU A 93 5.58 1.64 -13.56
N ASP A 94 5.69 0.32 -13.37
CA ASP A 94 6.66 -0.31 -12.44
C ASP A 94 8.05 -0.49 -13.06
N ALA A 95 8.36 0.26 -14.13
CA ALA A 95 9.70 0.22 -14.71
C ALA A 95 10.72 0.92 -13.78
N PRO A 96 11.92 0.35 -13.57
CA PRO A 96 12.93 0.92 -12.68
C PRO A 96 13.31 2.38 -12.94
N ALA A 97 13.26 2.80 -14.22
CA ALA A 97 13.57 4.17 -14.63
C ALA A 97 12.62 5.22 -14.06
N TYR A 98 11.41 4.83 -13.66
CA TYR A 98 10.42 5.75 -13.11
C TYR A 98 10.38 5.75 -11.58
N ARG A 99 11.19 4.95 -10.89
CA ARG A 99 11.13 4.84 -9.42
C ARG A 99 11.66 6.09 -8.74
N GLN A 100 10.90 6.61 -7.78
CA GLN A 100 11.32 7.71 -6.92
C GLN A 100 12.26 7.19 -5.83
N GLN A 101 13.53 6.97 -6.18
CA GLN A 101 14.51 6.31 -5.32
C GLN A 101 14.69 7.01 -3.96
N SER A 102 14.64 8.35 -3.91
CA SER A 102 14.71 9.08 -2.65
C SER A 102 13.56 8.73 -1.71
N LEU A 103 12.33 8.65 -2.24
CA LEU A 103 11.16 8.25 -1.46
C LEU A 103 11.23 6.78 -1.05
N TRP A 104 11.66 5.88 -1.94
CA TRP A 104 11.84 4.46 -1.62
C TRP A 104 12.86 4.29 -0.48
N ASN A 105 13.99 4.99 -0.55
CA ASN A 105 15.01 4.97 0.49
C ASN A 105 14.48 5.48 1.83
N THR A 106 13.66 6.55 1.81
CA THR A 106 12.99 7.06 3.01
C THR A 106 12.10 5.98 3.62
N ILE A 107 11.21 5.37 2.83
CA ILE A 107 10.27 4.34 3.29
C ILE A 107 11.03 3.15 3.89
N THR A 108 12.04 2.64 3.20
CA THR A 108 12.82 1.49 3.67
C THR A 108 13.62 1.79 4.94
N GLY A 109 13.94 3.08 5.19
CA GLY A 109 14.69 3.53 6.35
C GLY A 109 13.85 3.80 7.61
N LEU A 110 12.52 3.90 7.49
CA LEU A 110 11.63 4.27 8.61
C LEU A 110 11.71 3.28 9.76
N VAL A 111 11.43 1.99 9.51
CA VAL A 111 11.44 0.97 10.57
C VAL A 111 12.86 0.79 11.16
N PRO A 112 13.94 0.68 10.35
CA PRO A 112 15.30 0.68 10.87
C PRO A 112 15.65 1.89 11.76
N HIS A 113 15.12 3.08 11.45
CA HIS A 113 15.32 4.25 12.29
C HIS A 113 14.73 4.02 13.68
N PHE A 114 13.46 3.62 13.78
CA PHE A 114 12.81 3.35 15.07
C PHE A 114 13.41 2.16 15.81
N MET A 115 13.92 1.15 15.11
CA MET A 115 14.69 0.07 15.73
C MET A 115 15.97 0.57 16.39
N ARG A 116 16.70 1.49 15.74
CA ARG A 116 17.92 2.05 16.33
C ARG A 116 17.66 3.05 17.44
N THR A 117 16.58 3.84 17.34
CA THR A 117 16.32 4.94 18.29
C THR A 117 15.47 4.53 19.47
N LEU A 118 14.53 3.60 19.28
CA LEU A 118 13.58 3.16 20.30
C LEU A 118 13.69 1.67 20.64
N ASN A 119 14.55 0.91 19.94
CA ASN A 119 14.74 -0.53 20.16
C ASN A 119 13.45 -1.37 20.05
N ILE A 120 12.57 -1.03 19.09
CA ILE A 120 11.39 -1.86 18.79
C ILE A 120 11.81 -3.25 18.26
N ASP A 121 11.05 -4.28 18.63
CA ASP A 121 11.31 -5.68 18.27
C ASP A 121 10.54 -6.15 17.03
N GLY A 122 9.69 -5.30 16.46
CA GLY A 122 8.89 -5.67 15.31
C GLY A 122 8.01 -4.55 14.79
N VAL A 123 7.30 -4.84 13.70
CA VAL A 123 6.42 -3.91 13.01
C VAL A 123 5.28 -4.66 12.33
N MET A 124 4.11 -4.04 12.26
CA MET A 124 3.05 -4.42 11.32
C MET A 124 3.02 -3.41 10.17
N ILE A 125 3.05 -3.90 8.94
CA ILE A 125 3.02 -3.07 7.73
C ILE A 125 1.60 -3.07 7.19
N ASP A 126 0.92 -1.95 7.43
CA ASP A 126 -0.37 -1.59 6.85
C ASP A 126 -0.23 -1.25 5.36
N MET A 127 -1.25 -1.57 4.55
CA MET A 127 -1.31 -1.29 3.11
C MET A 127 -0.08 -1.77 2.31
N GLY A 128 0.69 -2.74 2.85
CA GLY A 128 1.93 -3.20 2.24
C GLY A 128 1.73 -3.79 0.84
N HIS A 129 0.56 -4.37 0.59
CA HIS A 129 0.15 -4.91 -0.71
C HIS A 129 0.20 -3.88 -1.85
N ALA A 130 0.09 -2.58 -1.52
CA ALA A 130 0.12 -1.47 -2.46
C ALA A 130 1.55 -1.11 -2.91
N PHE A 131 2.60 -1.62 -2.24
CA PHE A 131 3.98 -1.45 -2.68
C PHE A 131 4.36 -2.44 -3.81
N PRO A 132 5.27 -2.06 -4.72
CA PRO A 132 5.92 -3.00 -5.61
C PRO A 132 6.60 -4.14 -4.85
N ALA A 133 6.66 -5.33 -5.45
CA ALA A 133 7.14 -6.54 -4.77
C ALA A 133 8.59 -6.43 -4.29
N ASP A 134 9.44 -5.75 -5.06
CA ASP A 134 10.83 -5.51 -4.68
C ASP A 134 10.99 -4.43 -3.60
N LEU A 135 10.12 -3.41 -3.58
CA LEU A 135 10.06 -2.47 -2.46
C LEU A 135 9.65 -3.19 -1.16
N ARG A 136 8.62 -4.04 -1.18
CA ARG A 136 8.23 -4.87 -0.01
C ARG A 136 9.41 -5.70 0.51
N ARG A 137 10.05 -6.46 -0.38
CA ARG A 137 11.21 -7.29 -0.01
C ARG A 137 12.38 -6.46 0.51
N ARG A 138 12.60 -5.28 -0.06
CA ARG A 138 13.64 -4.36 0.41
C ARG A 138 13.35 -3.89 1.83
N ILE A 139 12.11 -3.46 2.12
CA ILE A 139 11.70 -3.08 3.48
C ILE A 139 12.02 -4.19 4.48
N VAL A 140 11.59 -5.43 4.18
CA VAL A 140 11.87 -6.59 5.05
C VAL A 140 13.37 -6.82 5.19
N SER A 141 14.14 -6.74 4.10
CA SER A 141 15.59 -6.95 4.15
C SER A 141 16.33 -5.93 5.01
N GLU A 142 15.93 -4.65 4.96
CA GLU A 142 16.53 -3.57 5.74
C GLU A 142 16.19 -3.70 7.24
N ILE A 143 14.97 -4.14 7.55
CA ILE A 143 14.56 -4.52 8.91
C ILE A 143 15.46 -5.64 9.44
N ARG A 144 15.61 -6.74 8.68
CA ARG A 144 16.43 -7.90 9.09
C ARG A 144 17.91 -7.58 9.19
N ALA A 145 18.43 -6.71 8.33
CA ALA A 145 19.80 -6.23 8.42
C ALA A 145 20.04 -5.42 9.69
N THR A 146 19.01 -4.70 10.17
CA THR A 146 19.09 -3.93 11.43
C THR A 146 18.93 -4.84 12.65
N LYS A 147 17.98 -5.77 12.61
CA LYS A 147 17.67 -6.70 13.71
C LYS A 147 17.18 -8.04 13.13
N PRO A 148 18.04 -9.08 13.09
CA PRO A 148 17.71 -10.35 12.42
C PRO A 148 16.46 -11.05 12.95
N ASP A 149 16.20 -10.92 14.24
CA ASP A 149 15.08 -11.53 14.97
C ASP A 149 13.80 -10.67 15.02
N ALA A 150 13.80 -9.50 14.37
CA ALA A 150 12.65 -8.60 14.39
C ALA A 150 11.38 -9.24 13.79
N LEU A 151 10.22 -9.08 14.42
CA LEU A 151 8.96 -9.61 13.89
C LEU A 151 8.37 -8.67 12.84
N VAL A 152 8.05 -9.18 11.65
CA VAL A 152 7.44 -8.39 10.57
C VAL A 152 6.09 -8.98 10.18
N PHE A 153 5.02 -8.26 10.50
CA PHE A 153 3.65 -8.64 10.19
C PHE A 153 3.13 -7.86 8.97
N GLU A 154 2.32 -8.52 8.15
CA GLU A 154 1.59 -7.91 7.04
C GLU A 154 0.12 -7.71 7.43
N GLU A 155 -0.42 -6.53 7.13
CA GLU A 155 -1.87 -6.33 7.12
C GLU A 155 -2.48 -7.03 5.88
N ASN A 156 -2.57 -8.35 5.97
CA ASN A 156 -3.18 -9.18 4.95
C ASN A 156 -4.19 -10.13 5.59
N PHE A 157 -5.38 -10.22 5.00
CA PHE A 157 -6.44 -11.10 5.47
C PHE A 157 -6.31 -12.50 4.87
N THR A 158 -5.52 -12.71 3.80
CA THR A 158 -5.27 -14.05 3.27
C THR A 158 -4.11 -14.73 4.00
N ILE A 159 -4.29 -16.01 4.33
CA ILE A 159 -3.25 -16.84 4.96
C ILE A 159 -2.63 -17.72 3.88
N ASP A 160 -1.75 -17.15 3.06
CA ASP A 160 -1.14 -17.85 1.92
C ASP A 160 0.39 -17.73 1.90
N ARG A 161 1.04 -18.42 0.95
CA ARG A 161 2.51 -18.48 0.85
C ARG A 161 3.14 -17.20 0.32
N ARG A 162 2.37 -16.25 -0.22
CA ARG A 162 2.90 -15.02 -0.80
C ARG A 162 3.56 -14.16 0.26
N SER A 163 2.93 -13.99 1.42
CA SER A 163 3.50 -13.24 2.55
C SER A 163 4.82 -13.86 3.02
N VAL A 164 4.89 -15.21 3.07
CA VAL A 164 6.15 -15.92 3.38
C VAL A 164 7.23 -15.61 2.35
N SER A 165 6.87 -15.61 1.06
CA SER A 165 7.84 -15.35 -0.03
C SER A 165 8.38 -13.92 -0.04
N ASP A 166 7.62 -12.95 0.49
CA ASP A 166 8.05 -11.57 0.64
C ASP A 166 8.76 -11.34 2.01
N GLY A 167 8.81 -12.35 2.88
CA GLY A 167 9.63 -12.40 4.10
C GLY A 167 8.90 -12.03 5.40
N TYR A 168 7.57 -12.02 5.40
CA TYR A 168 6.74 -11.75 6.58
C TYR A 168 6.67 -12.96 7.52
N ASP A 169 6.63 -12.71 8.83
CA ASP A 169 6.47 -13.73 9.87
C ASP A 169 5.02 -14.12 10.12
N GLY A 170 4.10 -13.18 9.86
CA GLY A 170 2.69 -13.36 10.14
C GLY A 170 1.80 -12.38 9.38
N VAL A 171 0.51 -12.67 9.36
CA VAL A 171 -0.54 -11.85 8.74
C VAL A 171 -1.69 -11.63 9.73
N ILE A 172 -2.57 -10.66 9.49
CA ILE A 172 -3.80 -10.52 10.30
C ILE A 172 -4.67 -11.78 10.14
N GLY A 173 -4.89 -12.22 8.90
CA GLY A 173 -5.77 -13.35 8.60
C GLY A 173 -7.25 -12.99 8.72
N TYR A 174 -8.13 -13.91 8.32
CA TYR A 174 -9.56 -13.64 8.20
C TYR A 174 -10.41 -14.20 9.35
N LEU A 175 -9.82 -14.93 10.30
CA LEU A 175 -10.57 -15.58 11.38
C LEU A 175 -11.50 -14.63 12.17
N PRO A 176 -11.10 -13.41 12.55
CA PRO A 176 -11.97 -12.51 13.29
C PRO A 176 -13.27 -12.15 12.54
N PHE A 177 -13.23 -12.18 11.20
CA PHE A 177 -14.36 -11.85 10.33
C PHE A 177 -15.26 -13.05 10.04
N ASP A 178 -14.73 -14.27 10.17
CA ASP A 178 -15.45 -15.51 9.87
C ASP A 178 -15.94 -16.23 11.13
N ALA A 179 -15.38 -15.93 12.30
CA ALA A 179 -15.65 -16.66 13.54
C ALA A 179 -17.12 -16.58 14.01
N TRP A 180 -17.89 -15.59 13.54
CA TRP A 180 -19.32 -15.48 13.85
C TRP A 180 -20.19 -16.48 13.07
N ASP A 181 -19.70 -17.00 11.94
CA ASP A 181 -20.38 -17.98 11.11
C ASP A 181 -19.88 -19.40 11.46
N VAL A 182 -20.77 -20.24 11.98
CA VAL A 182 -20.42 -21.60 12.43
C VAL A 182 -19.88 -22.48 11.29
N SER A 183 -20.37 -22.31 10.06
CA SER A 183 -19.88 -23.06 8.92
C SER A 183 -18.46 -22.64 8.57
N ARG A 184 -18.20 -21.32 8.46
CA ARG A 184 -16.87 -20.80 8.14
C ARG A 184 -15.86 -21.10 9.25
N LEU A 185 -16.27 -21.02 10.51
CA LEU A 185 -15.43 -21.41 11.64
C LEU A 185 -15.08 -22.91 11.59
N ARG A 186 -16.03 -23.78 11.23
CA ARG A 186 -15.76 -25.21 11.03
C ARG A 186 -14.73 -25.42 9.92
N ASP A 187 -14.94 -24.80 8.76
CA ASP A 187 -14.01 -24.89 7.62
C ASP A 187 -12.60 -24.44 8.02
N PHE A 188 -12.51 -23.38 8.83
CA PHE A 188 -11.24 -22.91 9.37
C PHE A 188 -10.59 -23.93 10.32
N ILE A 189 -11.35 -24.52 11.25
CA ILE A 189 -10.84 -25.56 12.16
C ILE A 189 -10.38 -26.81 11.39
N GLU A 190 -11.09 -27.20 10.34
CA GLU A 190 -10.67 -28.28 9.44
C GLU A 190 -9.36 -27.94 8.73
N ARG A 191 -9.23 -26.70 8.25
CA ARG A 191 -7.98 -26.18 7.66
C ARG A 191 -6.80 -26.26 8.64
N LEU A 192 -7.00 -25.89 9.91
CA LEU A 192 -5.99 -26.02 10.97
C LEU A 192 -5.63 -27.49 11.24
N SER A 193 -6.63 -28.36 11.32
CA SER A 193 -6.46 -29.79 11.57
C SER A 193 -5.63 -30.46 10.47
N ASN A 194 -5.81 -30.01 9.23
CA ASN A 194 -5.05 -30.45 8.06
C ASN A 194 -3.68 -29.78 7.93
N LYS A 195 -3.30 -28.89 8.86
CA LYS A 195 -2.05 -28.08 8.81
C LYS A 195 -1.93 -27.24 7.54
N ASP A 196 -3.05 -26.84 6.96
CA ASP A 196 -3.09 -26.00 5.75
C ASP A 196 -3.00 -24.51 6.09
N VAL A 197 -1.93 -24.14 6.81
CA VAL A 197 -1.66 -22.77 7.24
C VAL A 197 -0.25 -22.42 6.81
N ALA A 198 -0.14 -21.53 5.83
CA ALA A 198 1.15 -21.21 5.20
C ALA A 198 2.02 -20.26 6.05
N VAL A 199 1.40 -19.43 6.89
CA VAL A 199 2.04 -18.32 7.61
C VAL A 199 1.34 -18.14 8.96
N ARG A 200 2.04 -17.62 9.97
CA ARG A 200 1.41 -17.33 11.27
C ARG A 200 0.31 -16.28 11.08
N TYR A 201 -0.70 -16.29 11.93
CA TYR A 201 -1.80 -15.34 11.83
C TYR A 201 -2.32 -14.95 13.21
N PHE A 202 -3.03 -13.83 13.29
CA PHE A 202 -3.69 -13.40 14.51
C PHE A 202 -5.04 -14.12 14.66
N ALA A 203 -5.24 -14.79 15.80
CA ALA A 203 -6.49 -15.50 16.06
C ALA A 203 -7.67 -14.54 16.35
N THR A 204 -7.38 -13.33 16.81
CA THR A 204 -8.35 -12.26 17.06
C THR A 204 -7.83 -10.99 16.40
N ALA A 205 -8.73 -10.10 15.94
CA ALA A 205 -8.34 -8.72 15.67
C ALA A 205 -8.01 -8.04 17.01
N GLU A 206 -7.29 -6.93 16.97
CA GLU A 206 -6.84 -6.14 18.13
C GLU A 206 -7.88 -6.10 19.28
N SER A 207 -7.40 -6.32 20.51
CA SER A 207 -8.19 -6.17 21.76
C SER A 207 -7.59 -5.09 22.63
#